data_AF-W0DJN3-F1
#
_entry.id   AF-W0DJN3-F1
#
_cell.length_a   1.000
_cell.length_b   1.000
_cell.length_c   1.000
_cell.angle_alpha   90.00
_cell.angle_beta   90.00
_cell.angle_gamma   90.00
#
_symmetry.space_group_name_H-M   'P 1'
#
loop_
_entity.id
_entity.type
_entity.pdbx_description
1 polymer ?
#
loop_
_entity_poly.entity_id
_entity_poly.type
_entity_poly.pdbx_seq_one_letter_code
_entity_poly.pdbx_strand_id
1 'polypeptide(L)'
;MQNMTEKARDRVAAAQAELDEAVSRGEDTSSIRATLGLAIEELDRVEAETEAQARAAAGAAQDAVRADAERLANEAAAEIQDVVDRVLTISKPEVEVPADRAVDLLLAQQKAQAEDSAIRAHRHKVGELRERLERLKAERAEIGQRRAAGDERPDDAARVHLLATDAEALEDLIARVEAEAPARDELVTKALREWERGWNNAVKEVRVHALALTCQRLELALMAAATAHRDAGGIRRMDARLAQWVR
;
A
#
# COMPACT_ATOMS: atom_id res chain seq x y z
N MET A 1 10.59 23.20 -5.18
CA MET A 1 10.35 23.71 -3.81
C MET A 1 11.39 23.08 -2.91
N GLN A 2 12.41 23.83 -2.46
CA GLN A 2 13.41 23.31 -1.51
C GLN A 2 12.76 23.02 -0.15
N ASN A 3 13.14 21.91 0.48
CA ASN A 3 12.62 21.46 1.77
C ASN A 3 13.00 22.50 2.86
N MET A 4 12.09 22.79 3.81
CA MET A 4 12.34 23.82 4.84
C MET A 4 13.59 23.51 5.68
N THR A 5 13.86 22.22 5.92
CA THR A 5 15.08 21.74 6.59
C THR A 5 16.34 21.97 5.76
N GLU A 6 16.28 21.80 4.43
CA GLU A 6 17.42 22.11 3.54
C GLU A 6 17.74 23.61 3.58
N LYS A 7 16.72 24.47 3.53
CA LYS A 7 16.93 25.92 3.63
C LYS A 7 17.52 26.34 4.98
N ALA A 8 17.13 25.68 6.06
CA ALA A 8 17.70 25.93 7.38
C ALA A 8 19.18 25.49 7.44
N ARG A 9 19.50 24.31 6.90
CA ARG A 9 20.90 23.82 6.79
C ARG A 9 21.77 24.72 5.92
N ASP A 10 21.25 25.19 4.79
CA ASP A 10 21.96 26.12 3.91
C ASP A 10 22.26 27.45 4.63
N ARG A 11 21.36 27.93 5.50
CA ARG A 11 21.59 29.13 6.31
C ARG A 11 22.64 28.92 7.39
N VAL A 12 22.66 27.76 8.06
CA VAL A 12 23.71 27.42 9.03
C VAL A 12 25.07 27.33 8.31
N ALA A 13 25.13 26.66 7.16
CA ALA A 13 26.35 26.54 6.36
C ALA A 13 26.88 27.91 5.88
N ALA A 14 25.99 28.80 5.44
CA ALA A 14 26.35 30.16 5.06
C ALA A 14 26.90 30.98 6.26
N ALA A 15 26.24 30.91 7.41
CA ALA A 15 26.69 31.60 8.63
C ALA A 15 28.01 31.05 9.18
N GLN A 16 28.26 29.75 9.03
CA GLN A 16 29.55 29.12 9.35
C GLN A 16 30.66 29.59 8.41
N ALA A 17 30.41 29.61 7.10
CA ALA A 17 31.39 30.09 6.13
C ALA A 17 31.75 31.57 6.37
N GLU A 18 30.77 32.40 6.70
CA GLU A 18 30.99 33.81 7.05
C GLU A 18 31.79 33.96 8.35
N LEU A 19 31.55 33.10 9.35
CA LEU A 19 32.32 33.07 10.59
C LEU A 19 33.78 32.66 10.33
N ASP A 20 34.00 31.60 9.56
CA ASP A 20 35.33 31.10 9.22
C ASP A 20 36.14 32.16 8.47
N GLU A 21 35.49 32.89 7.56
CA GLU A 21 36.11 33.97 6.82
C GLU A 21 36.50 35.15 7.72
N ALA A 22 35.61 35.59 8.61
CA ALA A 22 35.88 36.69 9.55
C ALA A 22 36.98 36.32 10.58
N VAL A 23 37.01 35.06 11.03
CA VAL A 23 38.10 34.54 11.88
C VAL A 23 39.44 34.58 11.14
N SER A 24 39.47 34.19 9.85
CA SER A 24 40.70 34.22 9.05
C SER A 24 41.25 35.64 8.84
N ARG A 25 40.38 36.64 8.81
CA ARG A 25 40.72 38.07 8.67
C ARG A 25 41.05 38.75 10.01
N GLY A 26 40.82 38.09 11.15
CA GLY A 26 41.05 38.64 12.49
C GLY A 26 40.05 39.73 12.89
N GLU A 27 38.85 39.71 12.32
CA GLU A 27 37.78 40.68 12.58
C GLU A 27 37.01 40.34 13.88
N ASP A 28 36.21 41.28 14.40
CA ASP A 28 35.28 40.98 15.49
C ASP A 28 34.18 40.03 15.00
N THR A 29 34.01 38.90 15.68
CA THR A 29 33.08 37.83 15.30
C THR A 29 31.81 37.79 16.15
N SER A 30 31.64 38.74 17.07
CA SER A 30 30.53 38.75 18.03
C SER A 30 29.14 38.71 17.36
N SER A 31 28.92 39.52 16.33
CA SER A 31 27.66 39.57 15.57
C SER A 31 27.44 38.31 14.73
N ILE A 32 28.47 37.79 14.07
CA ILE A 32 28.38 36.61 13.21
C ILE A 32 28.10 35.36 14.05
N ARG A 33 28.70 35.24 15.23
CA ARG A 33 28.39 34.15 16.19
C ARG A 33 26.94 34.22 16.68
N ALA A 34 26.39 35.42 16.89
CA ALA A 34 24.97 35.57 17.24
C ALA A 34 24.06 35.13 16.09
N THR A 35 24.39 35.50 14.85
CA THR A 35 23.67 35.06 13.65
C THR A 35 23.73 33.54 13.47
N LEU A 36 24.89 32.93 13.68
CA LEU A 36 25.04 31.47 13.64
C LEU A 36 24.22 30.78 14.75
N GLY A 37 24.22 31.33 15.97
CA GLY A 37 23.39 30.83 17.07
C GLY A 37 21.90 30.81 16.71
N LEU A 38 21.39 31.92 16.15
CA LEU A 38 19.99 31.99 15.69
C LEU A 38 19.69 31.02 14.53
N ALA A 39 20.64 30.83 13.62
CA ALA A 39 20.48 29.89 12.50
C ALA A 39 20.44 28.42 12.99
N ILE A 40 21.25 28.08 14.00
CA ILE A 40 21.25 26.76 14.64
C ILE A 40 19.93 26.53 15.39
N GLU A 41 19.46 27.49 16.20
CA GLU A 41 18.18 27.39 16.91
C GLU A 41 17.00 27.21 15.94
N GLU A 42 17.02 27.89 14.80
CA GLU A 42 16.02 27.75 13.75
C GLU A 42 16.06 26.35 13.10
N LEU A 43 17.26 25.82 12.84
CA LEU A 43 17.43 24.47 12.32
C LEU A 43 16.88 23.43 13.30
N ASP A 44 17.25 23.53 14.59
CA ASP A 44 16.78 22.63 15.63
C ASP A 44 15.25 22.66 15.77
N ARG A 45 14.64 23.86 15.68
CA ARG A 45 13.18 24.01 15.70
C ARG A 45 12.53 23.32 14.50
N VAL A 46 13.04 23.59 13.29
CA VAL A 46 12.48 23.00 12.06
C VAL A 46 12.65 21.49 12.07
N GLU A 47 13.79 20.97 12.52
CA GLU A 47 14.00 19.52 12.66
C GLU A 47 13.01 18.91 13.68
N ALA A 48 12.85 19.52 14.86
CA ALA A 48 11.88 19.06 15.85
C ALA A 48 10.42 19.09 15.34
N GLU A 49 10.02 20.13 14.62
CA GLU A 49 8.69 20.23 14.00
C GLU A 49 8.49 19.16 12.93
N THR A 50 9.48 18.92 12.07
CA THR A 50 9.40 17.87 11.04
C THR A 50 9.32 16.47 11.65
N GLU A 51 10.06 16.20 12.73
CA GLU A 51 9.95 14.95 13.46
C GLU A 51 8.58 14.77 14.10
N ALA A 52 8.04 15.82 14.74
CA ALA A 52 6.72 15.78 15.34
C ALA A 52 5.64 15.52 14.28
N GLN A 53 5.71 16.18 13.13
CA GLN A 53 4.82 15.94 11.99
C GLN A 53 4.96 14.52 11.45
N ALA A 54 6.18 14.00 11.31
CA ALA A 54 6.42 12.63 10.85
C ALA A 54 5.82 11.59 11.82
N ARG A 55 5.98 11.80 13.14
CA ARG A 55 5.36 10.93 14.15
C ARG A 55 3.84 11.00 14.12
N ALA A 56 3.27 12.20 14.00
CA ALA A 56 1.82 12.39 13.90
C ALA A 56 1.25 11.72 12.63
N ALA A 57 1.92 11.88 11.50
CA ALA A 57 1.54 11.24 10.24
C ALA A 57 1.65 9.70 10.32
N ALA A 58 2.70 9.18 10.97
CA ALA A 58 2.85 7.74 11.19
C ALA A 58 1.73 7.17 12.07
N GLY A 59 1.37 7.88 13.15
CA GLY A 59 0.24 7.50 14.00
C GLY A 59 -1.09 7.49 13.23
N ALA A 60 -1.38 8.57 12.50
CA ALA A 60 -2.59 8.66 11.68
C ALA A 60 -2.67 7.56 10.61
N ALA A 61 -1.55 7.19 10.01
CA ALA A 61 -1.50 6.09 9.03
C ALA A 61 -1.80 4.73 9.68
N GLN A 62 -1.29 4.47 10.88
CA GLN A 62 -1.58 3.24 11.63
C GLN A 62 -3.06 3.16 12.03
N ASP A 63 -3.62 4.27 12.51
CA ASP A 63 -5.03 4.34 12.88
C ASP A 63 -5.95 4.13 11.67
N ALA A 64 -5.59 4.68 10.51
CA ALA A 64 -6.33 4.44 9.26
C ALA A 64 -6.32 2.96 8.85
N VAL A 65 -5.17 2.29 8.94
CA VAL A 65 -5.09 0.84 8.63
C VAL A 65 -5.92 0.02 9.62
N ARG A 66 -5.92 0.38 10.91
CA ARG A 66 -6.75 -0.31 11.91
C ARG A 66 -8.25 -0.12 11.62
N ALA A 67 -8.68 1.09 11.30
CA ALA A 67 -10.07 1.35 10.93
C ALA A 67 -10.50 0.56 9.67
N ASP A 68 -9.61 0.45 8.68
CA ASP A 68 -9.84 -0.37 7.49
C ASP A 68 -9.92 -1.86 7.81
N ALA A 69 -9.07 -2.34 8.73
CA ALA A 69 -9.07 -3.72 9.18
C ALA A 69 -10.35 -4.07 9.95
N GLU A 70 -10.82 -3.18 10.83
CA GLU A 70 -12.08 -3.32 11.56
C GLU A 70 -13.26 -3.39 10.58
N ARG A 71 -13.28 -2.52 9.57
CA ARG A 71 -14.29 -2.56 8.52
C ARG A 71 -14.28 -3.89 7.75
N LEU A 72 -13.11 -4.36 7.33
CA LEU A 72 -12.97 -5.65 6.64
C LEU A 72 -13.43 -6.83 7.51
N ALA A 73 -13.13 -6.78 8.81
CA ALA A 73 -13.58 -7.77 9.77
C ALA A 73 -15.09 -7.75 9.98
N ASN A 74 -15.69 -6.56 10.09
CA ASN A 74 -17.13 -6.40 10.21
C ASN A 74 -17.88 -6.86 8.94
N GLU A 75 -17.32 -6.59 7.76
CA GLU A 75 -17.86 -7.10 6.49
C GLU A 75 -17.83 -8.64 6.47
N ALA A 76 -16.70 -9.26 6.82
CA ALA A 76 -16.60 -10.71 6.89
C ALA A 76 -17.53 -11.33 7.96
N ALA A 77 -17.68 -10.67 9.11
CA ALA A 77 -18.59 -11.09 10.17
C ALA A 77 -20.06 -11.01 9.69
N ALA A 78 -20.44 -9.93 9.01
CA ALA A 78 -21.77 -9.75 8.44
C ALA A 78 -22.09 -10.83 7.39
N GLU A 79 -21.13 -11.18 6.52
CA GLU A 79 -21.31 -12.28 5.56
C GLU A 79 -21.54 -13.63 6.24
N ILE A 80 -20.79 -13.92 7.30
CA ILE A 80 -20.98 -15.17 8.07
C ILE A 80 -22.33 -15.13 8.80
N GLN A 81 -22.70 -13.99 9.38
CA GLN A 81 -23.97 -13.80 10.06
C GLN A 81 -25.14 -14.01 9.09
N ASP A 82 -25.08 -13.49 7.86
CA ASP A 82 -26.10 -13.72 6.84
C ASP A 82 -26.29 -15.21 6.52
N VAL A 83 -25.19 -15.99 6.47
CA VAL A 83 -25.27 -17.45 6.29
C VAL A 83 -25.95 -18.13 7.49
N VAL A 84 -25.56 -17.77 8.71
CA VAL A 84 -26.19 -18.30 9.95
C VAL A 84 -27.67 -17.94 10.00
N ASP A 85 -28.01 -16.73 9.58
CA ASP A 85 -29.35 -16.17 9.58
C ASP A 85 -30.31 -16.90 8.66
N ARG A 86 -29.81 -17.44 7.55
CA ARG A 86 -30.60 -18.27 6.62
C ARG A 86 -30.92 -19.66 7.20
N VAL A 87 -30.11 -20.16 8.14
CA VAL A 87 -30.25 -21.51 8.71
C VAL A 87 -31.14 -21.52 9.95
N LEU A 88 -31.13 -20.44 10.75
CA LEU A 88 -31.84 -20.37 12.04
C LEU A 88 -32.99 -19.35 12.07
N THR A 89 -34.17 -19.81 12.50
CA THR A 89 -35.28 -18.96 12.98
C THR A 89 -35.28 -18.73 14.50
N ILE A 90 -34.39 -19.39 15.24
CA ILE A 90 -34.20 -19.28 16.69
C ILE A 90 -33.01 -18.37 17.05
N SER A 91 -32.79 -18.11 18.36
CA SER A 91 -31.70 -17.26 18.87
C SER A 91 -30.34 -17.58 18.24
N LYS A 92 -29.71 -16.58 17.62
CA LYS A 92 -28.54 -16.74 16.74
C LYS A 92 -27.24 -16.46 17.49
N PRO A 93 -26.14 -17.19 17.20
CA PRO A 93 -24.84 -16.87 17.78
C PRO A 93 -24.37 -15.52 17.26
N GLU A 94 -23.72 -14.74 18.12
CA GLU A 94 -23.00 -13.54 17.72
C GLU A 94 -21.70 -13.96 17.03
N VAL A 95 -21.40 -13.34 15.89
CA VAL A 95 -20.22 -13.65 15.08
C VAL A 95 -19.27 -12.47 15.12
N GLU A 96 -18.06 -12.72 15.59
CA GLU A 96 -16.97 -11.74 15.63
C GLU A 96 -15.75 -12.30 14.89
N VAL A 97 -15.19 -11.50 13.97
CA VAL A 97 -13.96 -11.84 13.24
C VAL A 97 -12.83 -10.95 13.77
N PRO A 98 -11.66 -11.51 14.15
CA PRO A 98 -10.58 -10.72 14.73
C PRO A 98 -9.92 -9.80 13.68
N ALA A 99 -9.94 -8.49 13.93
CA ALA A 99 -9.40 -7.46 13.03
C ALA A 99 -7.87 -7.48 12.92
N ASP A 100 -7.14 -7.99 13.92
CA ASP A 100 -5.67 -8.02 13.93
C ASP A 100 -5.09 -8.73 12.70
N ARG A 101 -5.73 -9.80 12.25
CA ARG A 101 -5.31 -10.54 11.04
C ARG A 101 -5.57 -9.77 9.75
N ALA A 102 -6.57 -8.88 9.74
CA ALA A 102 -6.82 -7.97 8.64
C ALA A 102 -5.78 -6.85 8.59
N VAL A 103 -5.29 -6.36 9.74
CA VAL A 103 -4.21 -5.35 9.79
C VAL A 103 -2.96 -5.85 9.06
N ASP A 104 -2.49 -7.05 9.39
CA ASP A 104 -1.28 -7.62 8.77
C ASP A 104 -1.45 -7.82 7.26
N LEU A 105 -2.63 -8.28 6.83
CA LEU A 105 -2.98 -8.41 5.42
C LEU A 105 -2.94 -7.06 4.70
N LEU A 106 -3.59 -6.03 5.25
CA LEU A 106 -3.65 -4.71 4.64
C LEU A 106 -2.26 -4.07 4.53
N LEU A 107 -1.41 -4.20 5.56
CA LEU A 107 -0.03 -3.73 5.50
C LEU A 107 0.78 -4.46 4.42
N ALA A 108 0.59 -5.78 4.27
CA ALA A 108 1.24 -6.55 3.21
C ALA A 108 0.75 -6.14 1.82
N GLN A 109 -0.55 -5.88 1.66
CA GLN A 109 -1.14 -5.39 0.41
C GLN A 109 -0.61 -4.00 0.04
N GLN A 110 -0.52 -3.08 1.00
CA GLN A 110 0.03 -1.74 0.77
C GLN A 110 1.49 -1.80 0.29
N LYS A 111 2.31 -2.66 0.91
CA LYS A 111 3.71 -2.86 0.47
C LYS A 111 3.78 -3.43 -0.95
N ALA A 112 3.01 -4.48 -1.24
CA ALA A 112 2.97 -5.06 -2.57
C ALA A 112 2.47 -4.07 -3.64
N GLN A 113 1.45 -3.26 -3.30
CA GLN A 113 0.93 -2.22 -4.19
C GLN A 113 1.95 -1.11 -4.45
N ALA A 114 2.73 -0.72 -3.43
CA ALA A 114 3.81 0.25 -3.57
C ALA A 114 4.89 -0.26 -4.54
N GLU A 115 5.33 -1.52 -4.40
CA GLU A 115 6.28 -2.14 -5.35
C GLU A 115 5.73 -2.19 -6.77
N ASP A 116 4.47 -2.60 -6.93
CA ASP A 116 3.83 -2.64 -8.25
C ASP A 116 3.71 -1.26 -8.88
N SER A 117 3.43 -0.24 -8.07
CA SER A 117 3.39 1.14 -8.55
C SER A 117 4.77 1.62 -8.99
N ALA A 118 5.83 1.27 -8.27
CA ALA A 118 7.21 1.60 -8.62
C ALA A 118 7.64 0.90 -9.92
N ILE A 119 7.33 -0.38 -10.07
CA ILE A 119 7.59 -1.14 -11.30
C ILE A 119 6.83 -0.56 -12.49
N ARG A 120 5.55 -0.20 -12.31
CA ARG A 120 4.76 0.45 -13.37
C ARG A 120 5.32 1.81 -13.75
N ALA A 121 5.68 2.63 -12.77
CA ALA A 121 6.28 3.95 -13.01
C ALA A 121 7.62 3.83 -13.75
N HIS A 122 8.46 2.86 -13.37
CA HIS A 122 9.70 2.57 -14.07
C HIS A 122 9.46 2.16 -15.53
N ARG A 123 8.56 1.20 -15.77
CA ARG A 123 8.20 0.77 -17.14
C ARG A 123 7.64 1.92 -17.98
N HIS A 124 6.83 2.78 -17.38
CA HIS A 124 6.29 3.97 -18.05
C HIS A 124 7.42 4.92 -18.46
N LYS A 125 8.35 5.24 -17.54
CA LYS A 125 9.52 6.07 -17.81
C LYS A 125 10.38 5.49 -18.95
N VAL A 126 10.65 4.18 -18.93
CA VAL A 126 11.37 3.52 -20.03
C VAL A 126 10.60 3.64 -21.35
N GLY A 127 9.28 3.49 -21.34
CA GLY A 127 8.40 3.71 -22.48
C GLY A 127 8.52 5.13 -23.05
N GLU A 128 8.43 6.15 -22.21
CA GLU A 128 8.57 7.56 -22.62
C GLU A 128 9.94 7.86 -23.25
N LEU A 129 11.01 7.30 -22.68
CA LEU A 129 12.36 7.43 -23.22
C LEU A 129 12.48 6.77 -24.59
N ARG A 130 11.92 5.57 -24.76
CA ARG A 130 11.89 4.86 -26.06
C ARG A 130 11.07 5.61 -27.11
N GLU A 131 9.90 6.13 -26.74
CA GLU A 131 9.10 6.97 -27.64
C GLU A 131 9.85 8.22 -28.08
N ARG A 132 10.58 8.86 -27.15
CA ARG A 132 11.44 10.00 -27.49
C ARG A 132 12.57 9.61 -28.44
N LEU A 133 13.19 8.44 -28.25
CA LEU A 133 14.22 7.93 -29.15
C LEU A 133 13.67 7.69 -30.57
N GLU A 134 12.50 7.08 -30.68
CA GLU A 134 11.86 6.85 -31.97
C GLU A 134 11.51 8.17 -32.67
N ARG A 135 11.08 9.20 -31.94
CA ARG A 135 10.87 10.54 -32.52
C ARG A 135 12.16 11.14 -33.08
N LEU A 136 13.29 11.04 -32.36
CA LEU A 136 14.59 11.54 -32.84
C LEU A 136 15.06 10.77 -34.09
N LYS A 137 14.86 9.45 -34.11
CA LYS A 137 15.16 8.59 -35.27
C LYS A 137 14.30 8.95 -36.48
N ALA A 138 13.00 9.18 -36.27
CA ALA A 138 12.07 9.59 -37.31
C ALA A 138 12.44 10.97 -37.88
N GLU A 139 12.75 11.94 -37.03
CA GLU A 139 13.18 13.29 -37.47
C GLU A 139 14.47 13.24 -38.30
N ARG A 140 15.44 12.42 -37.86
CA ARG A 140 16.67 12.18 -38.63
C ARG A 140 16.38 11.54 -39.99
N ALA A 141 15.47 10.57 -40.05
CA ALA A 141 15.06 9.92 -41.29
C ALA A 141 14.35 10.89 -42.24
N GLU A 142 13.51 11.78 -41.72
CA GLU A 142 12.82 12.82 -42.51
C GLU A 142 13.82 13.76 -43.18
N ILE A 143 14.83 14.24 -42.45
CA ILE A 143 15.90 15.07 -43.05
C ILE A 143 16.65 14.28 -44.13
N GLY A 144 16.95 13.00 -43.89
CA GLY A 144 17.60 12.13 -44.87
C GLY A 144 16.78 11.96 -46.16
N GLN A 145 15.48 11.74 -46.03
CA GLN A 145 14.56 11.61 -47.17
C GLN A 145 14.44 12.94 -47.95
N ARG A 146 14.32 14.06 -47.23
CA ARG A 146 14.23 15.39 -47.84
C ARG A 146 15.48 15.73 -48.65
N ARG A 147 16.67 15.44 -48.12
CA ARG A 147 17.95 15.60 -48.84
C ARG A 147 18.03 14.69 -50.07
N ALA A 148 17.59 13.44 -49.97
CA ALA A 148 17.54 12.51 -51.10
C ALA A 148 16.59 12.97 -52.22
N ALA A 149 15.54 13.72 -51.87
CA ALA A 149 14.62 14.35 -52.80
C ALA A 149 15.14 15.69 -53.39
N GLY A 150 16.32 16.16 -52.98
CA GLY A 150 16.94 17.39 -53.47
C GLY A 150 16.58 18.67 -52.72
N ASP A 151 15.83 18.61 -51.62
CA ASP A 151 15.50 19.75 -50.75
C ASP A 151 16.51 19.85 -49.59
N GLU A 152 17.75 20.21 -49.91
CA GLU A 152 18.83 20.35 -48.93
C GLU A 152 18.86 21.76 -48.30
N ARG A 153 18.88 21.81 -46.96
CA ARG A 153 18.98 23.06 -46.21
C ARG A 153 20.40 23.22 -45.62
N PRO A 154 20.89 24.45 -45.45
CA PRO A 154 22.25 24.71 -44.97
C PRO A 154 22.54 24.12 -43.58
N ASP A 155 21.52 23.98 -42.72
CA ASP A 155 21.69 23.48 -41.34
C ASP A 155 21.46 21.96 -41.20
N ASP A 156 21.13 21.25 -42.27
CA ASP A 156 20.72 19.84 -42.19
C ASP A 156 21.83 18.92 -41.65
N ALA A 157 23.09 19.18 -42.04
CA ALA A 157 24.22 18.39 -41.55
C ALA A 157 24.43 18.56 -40.03
N ALA A 158 24.36 19.79 -39.53
CA ALA A 158 24.48 20.08 -38.10
C ALA A 158 23.32 19.47 -37.30
N ARG A 159 22.09 19.56 -37.82
CA ARG A 159 20.90 18.99 -37.18
C ARG A 159 20.95 17.46 -37.14
N VAL A 160 21.37 16.80 -38.22
CA VAL A 160 21.52 15.33 -38.23
C VAL A 160 22.58 14.87 -37.24
N HIS A 161 23.69 15.59 -37.11
CA HIS A 161 24.70 15.27 -36.10
C HIS A 161 24.15 15.41 -34.68
N LEU A 162 23.47 16.52 -34.37
CA LEU A 162 22.88 16.73 -33.05
C LEU A 162 21.86 15.63 -32.69
N LEU A 163 20.96 15.30 -33.62
CA LEU A 163 19.97 14.24 -33.43
C LEU A 163 20.62 12.86 -33.22
N ALA A 164 21.76 12.59 -33.87
CA ALA A 164 22.51 11.34 -33.66
C ALA A 164 23.13 11.28 -32.26
N THR A 165 23.78 12.36 -31.82
CA THR A 165 24.36 12.45 -30.46
C THR A 165 23.28 12.34 -29.38
N ASP A 166 22.14 13.00 -29.56
CA ASP A 166 21.02 12.92 -28.63
C ASP A 166 20.40 11.51 -28.59
N ALA A 167 20.34 10.82 -29.74
CA ALA A 167 19.86 9.44 -29.82
C ALA A 167 20.80 8.47 -29.09
N GLU A 168 22.12 8.59 -29.29
CA GLU A 168 23.13 7.78 -28.58
C GLU A 168 23.07 8.02 -27.07
N ALA A 169 23.03 9.28 -26.63
CA ALA A 169 22.92 9.62 -25.21
C ALA A 169 21.62 9.09 -24.57
N LEU A 170 20.53 9.06 -25.34
CA LEU A 170 19.24 8.53 -24.90
C LEU A 170 19.24 7.00 -24.85
N GLU A 171 19.91 6.32 -25.78
CA GLU A 171 20.13 4.86 -25.75
C GLU A 171 20.94 4.46 -24.50
N ASP A 172 22.02 5.19 -24.18
CA ASP A 172 22.80 4.97 -22.96
C ASP A 172 21.99 5.25 -21.69
N LEU A 173 21.12 6.26 -21.71
CA LEU A 173 20.23 6.55 -20.58
C LEU A 173 19.19 5.44 -20.40
N ILE A 174 18.58 4.95 -21.48
CA ILE A 174 17.64 3.83 -21.44
C ILE A 174 18.32 2.60 -20.87
N ALA A 175 19.52 2.25 -21.35
CA ALA A 175 20.27 1.10 -20.85
C ALA A 175 20.57 1.20 -19.35
N ARG A 176 20.98 2.38 -18.86
CA ARG A 176 21.19 2.61 -17.41
C ARG A 176 19.90 2.50 -16.61
N VAL A 177 18.82 3.11 -17.06
CA VAL A 177 17.52 3.04 -16.38
C VAL A 177 17.00 1.60 -16.35
N GLU A 178 17.16 0.83 -17.44
CA GLU A 178 16.77 -0.57 -17.50
C GLU A 178 17.63 -1.47 -16.60
N ALA A 179 18.92 -1.17 -16.45
CA ALA A 179 19.80 -1.88 -15.50
C ALA A 179 19.37 -1.65 -14.04
N GLU A 180 18.77 -0.50 -13.73
CA GLU A 180 18.21 -0.14 -12.42
C GLU A 180 16.74 -0.58 -12.25
N ALA A 181 16.26 -1.53 -13.06
CA ALA A 181 14.88 -1.99 -12.98
C ALA A 181 14.53 -2.48 -11.56
N PRO A 182 13.48 -1.93 -10.93
CA PRO A 182 13.02 -2.43 -9.65
C PRO A 182 12.53 -3.88 -9.83
N ALA A 183 13.12 -4.79 -9.07
CA ALA A 183 12.62 -6.15 -8.95
C ALA A 183 11.56 -6.20 -7.84
N ARG A 184 10.54 -7.01 -8.05
CA ARG A 184 9.58 -7.33 -6.99
C ARG A 184 10.28 -8.14 -5.92
N ASP A 185 10.13 -7.79 -4.65
CA ASP A 185 10.74 -8.54 -3.56
C ASP A 185 9.97 -9.87 -3.37
N GLU A 186 10.70 -10.98 -3.47
CA GLU A 186 10.16 -12.31 -3.22
C GLU A 186 9.64 -12.44 -1.78
N LEU A 187 10.26 -11.76 -0.82
CA LEU A 187 9.83 -11.73 0.57
C LEU A 187 8.49 -11.02 0.72
N VAL A 188 8.27 -9.90 0.02
CA VAL A 188 7.00 -9.18 0.03
C VAL A 188 5.90 -10.03 -0.60
N THR A 189 6.19 -10.68 -1.72
CA THR A 189 5.25 -11.59 -2.40
C THR A 189 4.89 -12.79 -1.51
N LYS A 190 5.88 -13.39 -0.84
CA LYS A 190 5.68 -14.52 0.06
C LYS A 190 4.89 -14.10 1.30
N ALA A 191 5.22 -12.96 1.89
CA ALA A 191 4.51 -12.40 3.04
C ALA A 191 3.04 -12.14 2.70
N LEU A 192 2.74 -11.49 1.56
CA LEU A 192 1.36 -11.26 1.13
C LEU A 192 0.56 -12.56 1.06
N ARG A 193 1.10 -13.60 0.40
CA ARG A 193 0.44 -14.92 0.30
C ARG A 193 0.26 -15.60 1.66
N GLU A 194 1.16 -15.37 2.60
CA GLU A 194 1.06 -15.91 3.95
C GLU A 194 -0.05 -15.22 4.74
N TRP A 195 -0.12 -13.90 4.70
CA TRP A 195 -1.15 -13.11 5.35
C TRP A 195 -2.53 -13.34 4.73
N GLU A 196 -2.64 -13.46 3.40
CA GLU A 196 -3.87 -13.84 2.72
C GLU A 196 -4.37 -15.22 3.19
N ARG A 197 -3.47 -16.19 3.34
CA ARG A 197 -3.83 -17.51 3.89
C ARG A 197 -4.25 -17.41 5.35
N GLY A 198 -3.53 -16.64 6.16
CA GLY A 198 -3.84 -16.41 7.57
C GLY A 198 -5.23 -15.79 7.76
N TRP A 199 -5.54 -14.74 7.01
CA TRP A 199 -6.85 -14.09 6.99
C TRP A 199 -7.97 -15.07 6.60
N ASN A 200 -7.79 -15.76 5.48
CA ASN A 200 -8.78 -16.73 5.00
C ASN A 200 -9.02 -17.87 5.99
N ASN A 201 -7.98 -18.32 6.69
CA ASN A 201 -8.12 -19.35 7.73
C ASN A 201 -8.88 -18.81 8.94
N ALA A 202 -8.57 -17.59 9.41
CA ALA A 202 -9.30 -16.97 10.53
C ALA A 202 -10.79 -16.83 10.23
N VAL A 203 -11.15 -16.31 9.05
CA VAL A 203 -12.56 -16.18 8.61
C VAL A 203 -13.24 -17.56 8.54
N LYS A 204 -12.53 -18.58 8.01
CA LYS A 204 -13.06 -19.96 7.95
C LYS A 204 -13.28 -20.56 9.33
N GLU A 205 -12.34 -20.38 10.26
CA GLU A 205 -12.44 -20.88 11.63
C GLU A 205 -13.65 -20.27 12.35
N VAL A 206 -13.82 -18.95 12.26
CA VAL A 206 -15.00 -18.25 12.80
C VAL A 206 -16.29 -18.78 12.18
N ARG A 207 -16.32 -18.96 10.85
CA ARG A 207 -17.49 -19.52 10.16
C ARG A 207 -17.83 -20.94 10.64
N VAL A 208 -16.83 -21.81 10.75
CA VAL A 208 -17.02 -23.18 11.24
C VAL A 208 -17.54 -23.17 12.67
N HIS A 209 -16.97 -22.32 13.52
CA HIS A 209 -17.39 -22.18 14.91
C HIS A 209 -18.85 -21.68 15.02
N ALA A 210 -19.21 -20.65 14.25
CA ALA A 210 -20.57 -20.11 14.21
C ALA A 210 -21.60 -21.16 13.74
N LEU A 211 -21.26 -21.96 12.73
CA LEU A 211 -22.11 -23.06 12.25
C LEU A 211 -22.20 -24.21 13.28
N ALA A 212 -21.12 -24.55 13.96
CA ALA A 212 -21.13 -25.56 15.02
C ALA A 212 -22.05 -25.15 16.18
N LEU A 213 -21.93 -23.90 16.65
CA LEU A 213 -22.82 -23.33 17.66
C LEU A 213 -24.28 -23.31 17.19
N THR A 214 -24.50 -23.03 15.91
CA THR A 214 -25.82 -23.07 15.27
C THR A 214 -26.44 -24.47 15.34
N CYS A 215 -25.68 -25.52 14.97
CA CYS A 215 -26.13 -26.90 15.08
C CYS A 215 -26.46 -27.28 16.53
N GLN A 216 -25.58 -26.92 17.48
CA GLN A 216 -25.80 -27.20 18.91
C GLN A 216 -27.10 -26.55 19.42
N ARG A 217 -27.41 -25.32 18.99
CA ARG A 217 -28.66 -24.64 19.37
C ARG A 217 -29.89 -25.29 18.75
N LEU A 218 -29.81 -25.77 17.51
CA LEU A 218 -30.89 -26.55 16.89
C LEU A 218 -31.15 -27.85 17.63
N GLU A 219 -30.10 -28.58 17.99
CA GLU A 219 -30.22 -29.82 18.75
C GLU A 219 -30.93 -29.59 20.09
N LEU A 220 -30.53 -28.55 20.84
CA LEU A 220 -31.19 -28.17 22.09
C LEU A 220 -32.66 -27.76 21.89
N ALA A 221 -32.97 -27.00 20.83
CA ALA A 221 -34.34 -26.60 20.52
C ALA A 221 -35.22 -27.80 20.13
N LEU A 222 -34.68 -28.74 19.35
CA LEU A 222 -35.36 -29.97 18.98
C LEU A 222 -35.61 -30.87 20.20
N MET A 223 -34.63 -31.00 21.09
CA MET A 223 -34.80 -31.73 22.35
C MET A 223 -35.88 -31.08 23.22
N ALA A 224 -35.88 -29.76 23.36
CA ALA A 224 -36.89 -29.02 24.12
C ALA A 224 -38.31 -29.15 23.51
N ALA A 225 -38.42 -29.14 22.18
CA ALA A 225 -39.69 -29.37 21.50
C ALA A 225 -40.19 -30.81 21.72
N ALA A 226 -39.28 -31.80 21.65
CA ALA A 226 -39.60 -33.20 21.88
C ALA A 226 -40.06 -33.47 23.32
N THR A 227 -39.40 -32.88 24.32
CA THR A 227 -39.83 -32.98 25.73
C THR A 227 -41.18 -32.31 25.95
N ALA A 228 -41.39 -31.09 25.42
CA ALA A 228 -42.67 -30.40 25.51
C ALA A 228 -43.82 -31.21 24.88
N HIS A 229 -43.59 -31.85 23.72
CA HIS A 229 -44.59 -32.71 23.07
C HIS A 229 -44.92 -33.96 23.89
N ARG A 230 -43.91 -34.56 24.54
CA ARG A 230 -44.10 -35.68 25.47
C ARG A 230 -44.94 -35.26 26.67
N ASP A 231 -44.62 -34.13 27.28
CA ASP A 231 -45.27 -33.63 28.50
C ASP A 231 -46.69 -33.13 28.24
N ALA A 232 -46.97 -32.57 27.05
CA ALA A 232 -48.31 -32.22 26.58
C ALA A 232 -49.22 -33.44 26.28
N GLY A 233 -48.75 -34.66 26.54
CA GLY A 233 -49.53 -35.89 26.40
C GLY A 233 -49.55 -36.48 24.99
N GLY A 234 -48.68 -36.02 24.08
CA GLY A 234 -48.60 -36.50 22.69
C GLY A 234 -48.30 -38.00 22.53
N ILE A 235 -47.77 -38.65 23.57
CA ILE A 235 -47.51 -40.11 23.56
C ILE A 235 -48.79 -40.93 23.82
N ARG A 236 -49.88 -40.33 24.33
CA ARG A 236 -51.15 -41.07 24.59
C ARG A 236 -51.98 -41.37 23.35
N ARG A 237 -51.53 -40.96 22.16
CA ARG A 237 -52.12 -41.36 20.86
C ARG A 237 -51.05 -41.92 19.93
N MET A 238 -50.27 -42.90 20.40
CA MET A 238 -49.53 -43.74 19.47
C MET A 238 -50.55 -44.62 18.73
N ASP A 239 -50.74 -44.34 17.44
CA ASP A 239 -51.60 -45.12 16.55
C ASP A 239 -51.26 -46.61 16.70
N ALA A 240 -52.26 -47.46 16.93
CA ALA A 240 -52.09 -48.88 17.24
C ALA A 240 -51.30 -49.63 16.14
N ARG A 241 -51.20 -49.05 14.94
CA ARG A 241 -50.42 -49.56 13.81
C ARG A 241 -48.91 -49.38 13.96
N LEU A 242 -48.42 -48.35 14.67
CA LEU A 242 -46.99 -48.11 14.89
C LEU A 242 -46.41 -49.01 15.99
N ALA A 243 -47.25 -49.50 16.92
CA ALA A 243 -46.83 -50.41 17.98
C ALA A 243 -46.45 -51.81 17.47
N GLN A 244 -46.77 -52.15 16.22
CA GLN A 244 -46.50 -53.46 15.63
C GLN A 244 -45.08 -53.58 15.03
N TRP A 245 -44.38 -52.46 14.83
CA TRP A 245 -43.04 -52.41 14.26
C TRP A 245 -41.91 -52.38 15.29
N VAL A 246 -42.22 -52.24 16.59
CA VAL A 246 -41.24 -52.18 17.70
C VAL A 246 -41.27 -53.47 18.53
N ARG A 247 -41.48 -54.63 17.90
CA ARG A 247 -41.24 -55.95 18.51
C ARG A 247 -40.22 -56.72 17.72
#